data_AF-A0A5N6JW59-F1
#
_entry.id   AF-A0A5N6JW59-F1
#
_cell.length_a   1.000
_cell.length_b   1.000
_cell.length_c   1.000
_cell.angle_alpha   90.00
_cell.angle_beta   90.00
_cell.angle_gamma   90.00
#
_symmetry.space_group_name_H-M   'P 1'
#
loop_
_entity.id
_entity.type
_entity.pdbx_description
1 polymer ?
#
loop_
_entity_poly.entity_id
_entity_poly.type
_entity_poly.pdbx_seq_one_letter_code
_entity_poly.pdbx_strand_id
1 'polypeptide(L)'
;MFNEELECLFNGSIVFFRSATDISRIGGLWNPQTAISRTFKVNLSYAAKPVNEKGEDSEEAKNVEINKSAILAEIARLGGDMVSRIEIH
;
A
#
# COMPACT_ATOMS: atom_id res chain seq x y z
N MET A 1 -17.71 -6.93 -4.23
CA MET A 1 -17.05 -8.25 -4.09
C MET A 1 -15.52 -8.18 -4.13
N PHE A 2 -14.84 -7.61 -5.15
CA PHE A 2 -13.38 -7.36 -5.07
C PHE A 2 -13.03 -5.90 -4.74
N ASN A 3 -13.73 -4.95 -5.36
CA ASN A 3 -13.49 -3.52 -5.15
C ASN A 3 -13.73 -3.11 -3.68
N GLU A 4 -14.80 -3.65 -3.09
CA GLU A 4 -15.12 -3.44 -1.67
C GLU A 4 -14.06 -4.07 -0.77
N GLU A 5 -13.50 -5.21 -1.16
CA GLU A 5 -12.41 -5.85 -0.41
C GLU A 5 -11.12 -5.01 -0.49
N LEU A 6 -10.80 -4.46 -1.66
CA LEU A 6 -9.69 -3.50 -1.82
C LEU A 6 -9.87 -2.27 -0.94
N GLU A 7 -11.07 -1.67 -0.96
CA GLU A 7 -11.40 -0.52 -0.11
C GLU A 7 -11.31 -0.91 1.39
N CYS A 8 -11.84 -2.06 1.80
CA CYS A 8 -11.76 -2.51 3.19
C CYS A 8 -10.32 -2.77 3.66
N LEU A 9 -9.50 -3.46 2.87
CA LEU A 9 -8.14 -3.86 3.26
C LEU A 9 -7.15 -2.70 3.19
N PHE A 10 -7.28 -1.81 2.20
CA PHE A 10 -6.27 -0.80 1.91
C PHE A 10 -6.74 0.65 2.11
N ASN A 11 -7.92 0.92 2.69
CA ASN A 11 -8.40 2.31 2.89
C ASN A 11 -7.39 3.24 3.59
N GLY A 12 -6.54 2.69 4.46
CA GLY A 12 -5.54 3.49 5.17
C GLY A 12 -4.38 3.93 4.28
N SER A 13 -4.11 3.18 3.21
CA SER A 13 -2.91 3.29 2.36
C SER A 13 -3.21 3.80 0.96
N ILE A 14 -4.34 3.41 0.37
CA ILE A 14 -4.73 3.73 -1.00
C ILE A 14 -6.19 4.18 -1.02
N VAL A 15 -6.45 5.29 -1.71
CA VAL A 15 -7.79 5.72 -2.07
C VAL A 15 -8.07 5.25 -3.49
N PHE A 16 -9.04 4.35 -3.67
CA PHE A 16 -9.43 3.83 -4.97
C PHE A 16 -10.53 4.69 -5.62
N PHE A 17 -10.48 4.79 -6.94
CA PHE A 17 -11.48 5.47 -7.76
C PHE A 17 -11.79 4.64 -9.01
N ARG A 18 -13.03 4.74 -9.45
CA ARG A 18 -13.58 3.95 -10.55
C ARG A 18 -14.40 4.85 -11.44
N SER A 19 -14.43 4.55 -12.74
CA SER A 19 -15.34 5.22 -13.66
C SER A 19 -16.74 4.62 -13.50
N ALA A 20 -17.77 5.47 -13.62
CA ALA A 20 -19.15 5.01 -13.66
C ALA A 20 -19.46 4.22 -14.95
N THR A 21 -18.69 4.45 -16.00
CA THR A 21 -18.93 3.90 -17.35
C THR A 21 -17.94 2.81 -17.73
N ASP A 22 -16.71 2.86 -17.20
CA ASP A 22 -15.67 1.84 -17.42
C ASP A 22 -15.35 1.13 -16.10
N ILE A 23 -15.92 -0.06 -15.93
CA ILE A 23 -15.72 -0.90 -14.74
C ILE A 23 -14.51 -1.82 -14.85
N SER A 24 -13.78 -1.79 -15.97
CA SER A 24 -12.61 -2.66 -16.21
C SER A 24 -11.33 -2.16 -15.57
N ARG A 25 -11.33 -0.91 -15.08
CA ARG A 25 -10.16 -0.24 -14.51
C ARG A 25 -10.45 0.32 -13.13
N ILE A 26 -9.48 0.14 -12.25
CA ILE A 26 -9.47 0.70 -10.91
C ILE A 26 -8.24 1.59 -10.82
N GLY A 27 -8.45 2.87 -10.57
CA GLY A 27 -7.37 3.78 -10.23
C GLY A 27 -7.17 3.85 -8.73
N GLY A 28 -5.95 4.14 -8.28
CA GLY A 28 -5.62 4.26 -6.88
C GLY A 28 -4.61 5.39 -6.63
N LEU A 29 -4.79 6.13 -5.55
CA LEU A 29 -3.86 7.16 -5.08
C LEU A 29 -3.31 6.76 -3.71
N TRP A 30 -1.99 6.79 -3.56
CA TRP A 30 -1.35 6.56 -2.26
C TRP A 30 -1.71 7.68 -1.28
N ASN A 31 -2.09 7.30 -0.07
CA ASN A 31 -2.29 8.25 1.01
C ASN A 31 -0.93 8.88 1.38
N PRO A 32 -0.73 10.20 1.17
CA PRO A 32 0.56 10.85 1.43
C PRO A 32 0.97 10.77 2.90
N GLN A 33 0.02 10.63 3.83
CA GLN A 33 0.33 10.44 5.26
C GLN A 33 1.04 9.12 5.55
N THR A 34 0.79 8.08 4.74
CA THR A 34 1.48 6.78 4.85
C THR A 34 2.81 6.74 4.08
N ALA A 35 3.06 7.73 3.22
CA ALA A 35 4.29 7.81 2.43
C ALA A 35 5.48 8.37 3.23
N ILE A 36 5.24 8.94 4.41
CA ILE A 36 6.28 9.50 5.28
C ILE A 36 6.85 8.39 6.17
N SER A 37 8.18 8.27 6.22
CA SER A 37 8.88 7.37 7.13
C SER A 37 8.57 7.72 8.59
N ARG A 38 8.31 6.71 9.41
CA ARG A 38 7.93 6.92 10.80
C ARG A 38 8.43 5.81 11.71
N THR A 39 8.51 6.10 12.99
CA THR A 39 8.85 5.10 14.01
C THR A 39 7.92 3.90 13.94
N PHE A 40 8.49 2.69 13.98
CA PHE A 40 7.73 1.45 14.01
C PHE A 40 6.74 1.42 15.18
N LYS A 41 5.51 0.98 14.90
CA LYS A 41 4.48 0.71 15.92
C LYS A 41 3.82 -0.63 15.59
N VAL A 42 3.42 -1.36 16.64
CA VAL A 42 2.74 -2.67 16.48
C VAL A 42 1.36 -2.54 15.82
N ASN A 43 0.72 -1.38 15.90
CA ASN A 43 -0.62 -1.13 15.37
C ASN A 43 -0.63 -0.46 13.99
N LEU A 44 0.43 -0.65 13.19
CA LEU A 44 0.43 -0.19 11.80
C LEU A 44 -0.54 -1.04 10.97
N SER A 45 -1.45 -0.38 10.26
CA SER A 45 -2.50 -1.01 9.45
C SER A 45 -2.07 -1.30 8.00
N TYR A 46 -0.77 -1.31 7.72
CA TYR A 46 -0.22 -1.49 6.37
C TYR A 46 1.10 -2.26 6.39
N ALA A 47 1.40 -2.93 5.27
CA ALA A 47 2.68 -3.59 5.08
C ALA A 47 3.81 -2.54 5.09
N ALA A 48 4.73 -2.66 6.04
CA ALA A 48 5.83 -1.73 6.23
C ALA A 48 7.17 -2.43 6.00
N LYS A 49 8.16 -1.69 5.50
CA LYS A 49 9.55 -2.13 5.39
C LYS A 49 10.46 -1.20 6.20
N PRO A 50 11.53 -1.73 6.80
CA PRO A 50 12.50 -0.89 7.50
C PRO A 50 13.17 0.07 6.51
N VAL A 51 13.37 1.31 6.95
CA VAL A 51 14.23 2.26 6.26
C VAL A 51 15.64 2.06 6.80
N ASN A 52 16.57 1.68 5.92
CA ASN A 52 17.99 1.63 6.29
C ASN A 52 18.53 3.06 6.27
N GLU A 53 18.47 3.73 7.41
CA GLU A 53 19.19 5.00 7.58
C GLU A 53 20.69 4.68 7.52
N LYS A 54 21.39 5.29 6.55
CA LYS A 54 22.83 5.10 6.39
C LYS A 54 23.53 5.84 7.53
N GLY A 55 23.79 5.14 8.61
CA GLY A 55 24.60 5.62 9.72
C GLY A 55 23.90 5.41 11.06
N GLU A 56 24.70 4.91 11.99
CA GLU A 56 24.50 4.90 13.44
C GLU A 56 23.80 3.67 14.04
N ASP A 57 24.64 2.92 14.78
CA ASP A 57 24.35 2.14 15.98
C ASP A 57 23.59 2.98 17.04
N SER A 58 22.44 3.52 16.68
CA SER A 58 21.57 4.21 17.62
C SER A 58 20.47 3.24 18.03
N GLU A 59 20.26 3.07 19.33
CA GLU A 59 19.10 2.35 19.91
C GLU A 59 17.75 3.06 19.61
N GLU A 60 17.73 3.98 18.67
CA GLU A 60 16.55 4.69 18.22
C GLU A 60 15.66 3.76 17.38
N ALA A 61 14.37 3.84 17.68
CA ALA A 61 13.37 2.94 17.14
C ALA A 61 13.35 2.98 15.61
N LYS A 62 13.71 1.86 14.98
CA LYS A 62 13.80 1.68 13.53
C LYS A 62 12.62 2.33 12.81
N ASN A 63 12.91 3.34 12.00
CA ASN A 63 11.92 3.94 11.13
C ASN A 63 11.50 2.94 10.05
N VAL A 64 10.21 2.96 9.73
CA VAL A 64 9.61 2.14 8.69
C VAL A 64 8.87 3.02 7.70
N GLU A 65 8.79 2.55 6.47
CA GLU A 65 8.01 3.15 5.41
C GLU A 65 7.04 2.14 4.82
N ILE A 66 6.00 2.62 4.15
CA ILE A 66 5.05 1.76 3.45
C ILE A 66 5.76 0.93 2.37
N ASN A 67 5.52 -0.38 2.37
CA ASN A 67 6.05 -1.29 1.37
C ASN A 67 5.08 -1.37 0.19
N LYS A 68 5.15 -0.37 -0.70
CA LYS A 68 4.26 -0.28 -1.89
C LYS A 68 4.33 -1.55 -2.75
N SER A 69 5.53 -2.12 -2.95
CA SER A 69 5.70 -3.33 -3.76
C SER A 69 4.99 -4.54 -3.15
N ALA A 70 5.05 -4.72 -1.83
CA ALA A 70 4.33 -5.79 -1.14
C ALA A 70 2.81 -5.62 -1.28
N ILE A 71 2.30 -4.40 -1.08
CA ILE A 71 0.88 -4.09 -1.23
C ILE A 71 0.39 -4.40 -2.66
N LEU A 72 1.14 -3.99 -3.69
CA LEU A 72 0.76 -4.26 -5.07
C LEU A 72 0.80 -5.76 -5.40
N ALA A 73 1.76 -6.51 -4.84
CA ALA A 73 1.81 -7.97 -4.97
C ALA A 73 0.63 -8.64 -4.26
N GLU A 74 0.21 -8.14 -3.09
CA GLU A 74 -1.00 -8.61 -2.41
C GLU A 74 -2.26 -8.33 -3.23
N ILE A 75 -2.39 -7.15 -3.83
CA ILE A 75 -3.51 -6.82 -4.73
C ILE A 75 -3.55 -7.77 -5.93
N ALA A 76 -2.40 -8.04 -6.57
CA ALA A 76 -2.32 -9.01 -7.65
C ALA A 76 -2.72 -10.42 -7.21
N ARG A 77 -2.25 -10.86 -6.03
CA ARG A 77 -2.57 -12.17 -5.46
C ARG A 77 -4.05 -12.32 -5.10
N LEU A 78 -4.66 -11.29 -4.51
CA LEU A 78 -6.08 -11.26 -4.16
C LEU A 78 -6.96 -11.22 -5.41
N GLY A 79 -6.52 -10.46 -6.43
CA GLY A 79 -7.22 -10.36 -7.70
C GLY A 79 -7.14 -11.62 -8.56
N GLY A 80 -6.11 -12.45 -8.37
CA GLY A 80 -5.90 -13.66 -9.14
C GLY A 80 -5.96 -13.39 -10.65
N ASP A 81 -6.72 -14.22 -11.38
CA ASP A 81 -6.86 -14.11 -12.84
C ASP A 81 -7.66 -12.87 -13.30
N MET A 82 -8.32 -12.14 -12.39
CA MET A 82 -9.07 -10.94 -12.75
C MET A 82 -8.16 -9.72 -12.98
N VAL A 83 -6.99 -9.69 -12.35
CA VAL A 83 -6.03 -8.59 -12.52
C VAL A 83 -5.07 -8.93 -13.65
N SER A 84 -5.31 -8.33 -14.81
CA SER A 84 -4.45 -8.53 -15.99
C SER A 84 -3.14 -7.74 -15.92
N ARG A 85 -3.14 -6.55 -15.31
CA ARG A 85 -1.97 -5.67 -15.21
C ARG A 85 -2.14 -4.65 -14.08
N ILE A 86 -1.01 -4.27 -13.48
CA ILE A 86 -0.88 -3.11 -12.57
C ILE A 86 0.17 -2.15 -13.16
N GLU A 87 -0.18 -0.88 -13.29
CA GLU A 87 0.69 0.18 -13.79
C GLU A 87 0.92 1.23 -12.69
N ILE A 88 2.18 1.65 -12.52
CA ILE A 88 2.59 2.66 -11.54
C ILE A 88 3.12 3.86 -12.33
N HIS A 89 2.59 5.04 -12.03
CA HIS A 89 3.01 6.32 -12.61
C HIS A 89 3.66 7.21 -11.54
#